data_AF-A0A432F9E9-F1
#
_entry.id   AF-A0A432F9E9-F1
#
_cell.length_a   1.000
_cell.length_b   1.000
_cell.length_c   1.000
_cell.angle_alpha   90.00
_cell.angle_beta   90.00
_cell.angle_gamma   90.00
#
_symmetry.space_group_name_H-M   'P 1'
#
loop_
_entity.id
_entity.type
_entity.pdbx_description
1 polymer ?
#
loop_
_entity_poly.entity_id
_entity_poly.type
_entity_poly.pdbx_seq_one_letter_code
_entity_poly.pdbx_strand_id
1 'polypeptide(L)'
;DAEATGWLAPASDNNAMSVSLWQKLNTVRNSSTFWFRATSAPSNARNFQAHIPWGNNNIYFDTGGCCGGGDTRIVKNSTIDFLEWHHFVFIKDEDHKEIWVDGELFHEGENTTALFDDWTYLAIGSSGTGDYAAAIVDDFGVWARAITPEEIATIYNGGSGSPLMTDALSAGANTIAVEIHQASGSSSDIRFDMMLRGETSQGGGDNVSDPLFFAEPAILRTRSYNTGNEEWSALTEAFFTIEGATVDTSNLVVSELHYHPANPTTPAELAESSDRDDFEFLEFLNIGRAALDLTGIRFAAGINFDFPNNTVLKAGKRLLLIRNRAAFEARYGAPVGIQSFEYTGRLNNDGEQLLITGDGQKTIHDFTYNDQLPWPKEADGAGSSLILVNPAEGPPHGKPASWTTSRYLGGSPGKAEPAGITYGAWAALNGIKGESNDDDDRDGISNYWEFLFGSRPDLASEAPAFGITVRSIDVDGVVDDYLFLTFRKNLGVDVPLTVEVSSDLITWSSDSAMIEPVSKADNGDGTATVTFRFDRPIGQGQSQAFVRLRGN
;
A
#
# COMPACT_ATOMS: atom_id res chain seq x y z
N ASP A 1 5.74 -41.84 -28.18
CA ASP A 1 6.57 -42.77 -28.96
C ASP A 1 6.97 -42.06 -30.24
N ALA A 2 8.24 -41.69 -30.41
CA ALA A 2 8.65 -40.85 -31.54
C ALA A 2 8.53 -41.59 -32.87
N GLU A 3 8.66 -42.92 -32.82
CA GLU A 3 8.52 -43.84 -33.96
C GLU A 3 7.11 -43.80 -34.58
N ALA A 4 6.08 -43.52 -33.77
CA ALA A 4 4.69 -43.51 -34.22
C ALA A 4 4.21 -42.15 -34.77
N THR A 5 4.87 -41.04 -34.39
CA THR A 5 4.39 -39.68 -34.70
C THR A 5 5.27 -38.89 -35.66
N GLY A 6 6.53 -39.31 -35.89
CA GLY A 6 7.42 -38.70 -36.89
C GLY A 6 7.84 -37.26 -36.61
N TRP A 7 7.53 -36.71 -35.44
CA TRP A 7 7.73 -35.29 -35.10
C TRP A 7 9.20 -34.84 -35.09
N LEU A 8 10.15 -35.78 -34.94
CA LEU A 8 11.59 -35.53 -35.03
C LEU A 8 12.19 -35.77 -36.43
N ALA A 9 11.42 -36.24 -37.41
CA ALA A 9 11.92 -36.43 -38.77
C ALA A 9 12.55 -35.15 -39.37
N PRO A 10 11.96 -33.94 -39.18
CA PRO A 10 12.58 -32.72 -39.69
C PRO A 10 13.96 -32.43 -39.07
N ALA A 11 14.25 -32.91 -37.86
CA ALA A 11 15.54 -32.69 -37.21
C ALA A 11 16.66 -33.48 -37.92
N SER A 12 16.37 -34.70 -38.37
CA SER A 12 17.33 -35.50 -39.16
C SER A 12 17.41 -35.03 -40.61
N ASP A 13 16.27 -34.65 -41.21
CA ASP A 13 16.22 -34.10 -42.58
C ASP A 13 17.04 -32.81 -42.71
N ASN A 14 16.94 -31.93 -41.71
CA ASN A 14 17.71 -30.68 -41.66
C ASN A 14 19.10 -30.85 -41.03
N ASN A 15 19.38 -32.01 -40.43
CA ASN A 15 20.53 -32.23 -39.54
C ASN A 15 20.69 -31.13 -38.47
N ALA A 16 19.56 -30.63 -37.95
CA ALA A 16 19.52 -29.48 -37.06
C ALA A 16 18.48 -29.69 -35.94
N MET A 17 18.85 -29.37 -34.70
CA MET A 17 17.94 -29.43 -33.56
C MET A 17 18.41 -28.52 -32.43
N SER A 18 17.47 -27.86 -31.77
CA SER A 18 17.69 -27.11 -30.54
C SER A 18 16.90 -27.70 -29.39
N VAL A 19 17.52 -27.76 -28.21
CA VAL A 19 16.87 -28.13 -26.94
C VAL A 19 17.13 -27.03 -25.93
N SER A 20 16.07 -26.49 -25.33
CA SER A 20 16.12 -25.46 -24.29
C SER A 20 15.47 -25.98 -23.02
N LEU A 21 16.03 -25.65 -21.86
CA LEU A 21 15.44 -25.98 -20.57
C LEU A 21 16.01 -25.11 -19.45
N TRP A 22 15.27 -24.99 -18.36
CA TRP A 22 15.80 -24.58 -17.06
C TRP A 22 16.16 -25.82 -16.24
N GLN A 23 17.27 -25.77 -15.50
CA GLN A 23 17.65 -26.85 -14.60
C GLN A 23 18.25 -26.32 -13.29
N LYS A 24 17.90 -26.99 -12.19
CA LYS A 24 18.54 -26.90 -10.88
C LYS A 24 18.90 -28.29 -10.37
N LEU A 25 20.14 -28.54 -9.99
CA LEU A 25 20.54 -29.82 -9.40
C LEU A 25 20.40 -29.82 -7.88
N ASN A 26 20.04 -30.97 -7.33
CA ASN A 26 20.16 -31.25 -5.90
C ASN A 26 21.57 -31.72 -5.54
N THR A 27 22.24 -32.43 -6.47
CA THR A 27 23.62 -32.89 -6.31
C THR A 27 24.24 -33.14 -7.68
N VAL A 28 25.49 -32.70 -7.86
CA VAL A 28 26.27 -33.04 -9.04
C VAL A 28 26.69 -34.51 -8.99
N ARG A 29 26.28 -35.29 -10.00
CA ARG A 29 26.65 -36.70 -10.15
C ARG A 29 26.76 -37.09 -11.62
N ASN A 30 27.20 -38.31 -11.85
CA ASN A 30 27.22 -38.89 -13.19
C ASN A 30 25.77 -39.13 -13.67
N SER A 31 25.27 -38.28 -14.55
CA SER A 31 23.93 -38.37 -15.12
C SER A 31 23.80 -37.61 -16.44
N SER A 32 22.73 -37.88 -17.18
CA SER A 32 22.30 -37.09 -18.34
C SER A 32 21.01 -36.36 -18.03
N THR A 33 20.87 -35.15 -18.57
CA THR A 33 19.65 -34.35 -18.38
C THR A 33 18.61 -34.68 -19.42
N PHE A 34 19.01 -34.84 -20.68
CA PHE A 34 18.13 -35.35 -21.73
C PHE A 34 18.88 -36.31 -22.63
N TRP A 35 18.13 -37.22 -23.26
CA TRP A 35 18.65 -38.26 -24.12
C TRP A 35 17.64 -38.59 -25.22
N PHE A 36 17.88 -38.06 -26.42
CA PHE A 36 17.16 -38.44 -27.62
C PHE A 36 17.83 -39.65 -28.25
N ARG A 37 17.08 -40.74 -28.37
CA ARG A 37 17.58 -42.03 -28.85
C ARG A 37 17.21 -42.30 -30.29
N ALA A 38 18.15 -42.90 -31.03
CA ALA A 38 17.92 -43.47 -32.35
C ALA A 38 18.63 -44.82 -32.43
N THR A 39 17.98 -45.82 -33.04
CA THR A 39 18.44 -47.22 -33.00
C THR A 39 19.82 -47.39 -33.63
N SER A 40 20.11 -46.63 -34.69
CA SER A 40 21.37 -46.67 -35.42
C SER A 40 22.49 -45.84 -34.78
N ALA A 41 22.16 -44.98 -33.81
CA ALA A 41 23.18 -44.16 -33.15
C ALA A 41 24.09 -45.03 -32.24
N PRO A 42 25.43 -44.91 -32.36
CA PRO A 42 26.35 -45.64 -31.49
C PRO A 42 26.30 -45.12 -30.05
N SER A 43 27.07 -45.75 -29.15
CA SER A 43 27.25 -45.30 -27.76
C SER A 43 25.94 -45.21 -26.96
N ASN A 44 25.21 -46.33 -26.96
CA ASN A 44 23.90 -46.52 -26.31
C ASN A 44 22.78 -45.70 -26.96
N ALA A 45 22.67 -45.75 -28.29
CA ALA A 45 21.63 -45.05 -29.05
C ALA A 45 21.62 -43.54 -28.76
N ARG A 46 22.78 -42.88 -28.78
CA ARG A 46 22.91 -41.47 -28.39
C ARG A 46 22.84 -40.57 -29.60
N ASN A 47 21.64 -40.14 -29.98
CA ASN A 47 21.49 -39.33 -31.19
C ASN A 47 21.59 -37.82 -30.91
N PHE A 48 21.04 -37.35 -29.79
CA PHE A 48 21.21 -35.98 -29.30
C PHE A 48 21.08 -35.96 -27.77
N GLN A 49 22.11 -35.56 -27.04
CA GLN A 49 22.21 -35.81 -25.60
C GLN A 49 23.12 -34.80 -24.90
N ALA A 50 22.73 -34.37 -23.70
CA ALA A 50 23.59 -33.52 -22.87
C ALA A 50 23.74 -34.01 -21.43
N HIS A 51 24.95 -33.83 -20.89
CA HIS A 51 25.28 -33.98 -19.48
C HIS A 51 25.43 -32.57 -18.88
N ILE A 52 24.60 -32.21 -17.89
CA ILE A 52 24.52 -30.84 -17.35
C ILE A 52 24.65 -30.86 -15.80
N PRO A 53 25.88 -30.89 -15.25
CA PRO A 53 27.09 -31.40 -15.88
C PRO A 53 27.18 -32.92 -15.66
N TRP A 54 28.30 -33.51 -16.06
CA TRP A 54 28.75 -34.80 -15.50
C TRP A 54 29.39 -34.58 -14.11
N GLY A 55 29.68 -35.67 -13.37
CA GLY A 55 30.26 -35.62 -12.02
C GLY A 55 31.63 -34.94 -11.88
N ASN A 56 32.23 -34.49 -12.99
CA ASN A 56 33.49 -33.73 -13.04
C ASN A 56 33.30 -32.26 -13.47
N ASN A 57 32.07 -31.73 -13.39
CA ASN A 57 31.68 -30.35 -13.76
C ASN A 57 31.84 -29.99 -15.24
N ASN A 58 32.11 -30.97 -16.11
CA ASN A 58 32.08 -30.72 -17.55
C ASN A 58 30.65 -30.83 -18.07
N ILE A 59 30.26 -29.86 -18.91
CA ILE A 59 29.08 -29.98 -19.75
C ILE A 59 29.52 -30.69 -21.03
N TYR A 60 28.86 -31.80 -21.34
CA TYR A 60 29.09 -32.58 -22.55
C TYR A 60 27.85 -32.50 -23.42
N PHE A 61 28.03 -32.22 -24.70
CA PHE A 61 26.96 -32.23 -25.67
C PHE A 61 27.31 -33.17 -26.83
N ASP A 62 26.52 -34.24 -26.95
CA ASP A 62 26.76 -35.38 -27.82
C ASP A 62 25.67 -35.51 -28.88
N THR A 63 26.07 -35.73 -30.13
CA THR A 63 25.17 -35.84 -31.29
C THR A 63 25.68 -36.93 -32.23
N GLY A 64 24.78 -37.76 -32.78
CA GLY A 64 25.16 -38.85 -33.70
C GLY A 64 26.11 -39.89 -33.07
N GLY A 65 26.18 -39.97 -31.74
CA GLY A 65 27.06 -40.87 -31.01
C GLY A 65 27.87 -40.18 -29.91
N CYS A 66 28.95 -40.84 -29.51
CA CYS A 66 29.99 -40.39 -28.58
C CYS A 66 31.23 -41.24 -28.83
N CYS A 67 32.48 -40.85 -28.53
CA CYS A 67 32.93 -39.66 -27.79
C CYS A 67 34.08 -38.96 -28.53
N GLY A 68 34.03 -38.97 -29.86
CA GLY A 68 35.03 -38.34 -30.71
C GLY A 68 34.78 -36.83 -30.76
N GLY A 69 35.72 -36.04 -30.20
CA GLY A 69 35.60 -34.59 -30.08
C GLY A 69 35.52 -33.81 -31.41
N GLY A 70 35.82 -34.44 -32.54
CA GLY A 70 35.67 -33.84 -33.88
C GLY A 70 34.46 -34.35 -34.68
N ASP A 71 33.82 -35.43 -34.23
CA ASP A 71 32.76 -36.09 -35.00
C ASP A 71 31.42 -36.12 -34.27
N THR A 72 31.40 -36.08 -32.93
CA THR A 72 30.20 -36.39 -32.13
C THR A 72 30.02 -35.58 -30.85
N ARG A 73 31.07 -34.97 -30.30
CA ARG A 73 31.05 -34.32 -28.97
C ARG A 73 31.71 -32.95 -28.97
N ILE A 74 31.09 -31.99 -28.29
CA ILE A 74 31.77 -30.81 -27.74
C ILE A 74 31.71 -30.83 -26.21
N VAL A 75 32.73 -30.27 -25.55
CA VAL A 75 32.88 -30.34 -24.09
C VAL A 75 33.62 -29.11 -23.56
N LYS A 76 33.09 -28.53 -22.49
CA LYS A 76 33.77 -27.46 -21.76
C LYS A 76 33.59 -27.64 -20.25
N ASN A 77 34.68 -27.45 -19.52
CA ASN A 77 34.64 -27.40 -18.06
C ASN A 77 33.95 -26.12 -17.59
N SER A 78 33.14 -26.22 -16.53
CA SER A 78 32.38 -25.11 -16.01
C SER A 78 32.66 -24.83 -14.54
N THR A 79 32.58 -23.55 -14.17
CA THR A 79 32.53 -23.06 -12.80
C THR A 79 31.12 -22.65 -12.36
N ILE A 80 30.10 -22.97 -13.17
CA ILE A 80 28.68 -22.73 -12.85
C ILE A 80 28.32 -23.45 -11.54
N ASP A 81 27.54 -22.78 -10.69
CA ASP A 81 26.92 -23.42 -9.54
C ASP A 81 25.64 -24.14 -9.98
N PHE A 82 25.77 -25.41 -10.33
CA PHE A 82 24.64 -26.21 -10.80
C PHE A 82 23.57 -26.47 -9.74
N LEU A 83 23.80 -26.09 -8.48
CA LEU A 83 22.79 -26.15 -7.44
C LEU A 83 21.81 -24.97 -7.49
N GLU A 84 22.05 -23.96 -8.33
CA GLU A 84 21.11 -22.88 -8.63
C GLU A 84 20.37 -23.09 -9.96
N TRP A 85 19.32 -22.31 -10.18
CA TRP A 85 18.59 -22.32 -11.45
C TRP A 85 19.41 -21.68 -12.55
N HIS A 86 19.60 -22.43 -13.63
CA HIS A 86 20.25 -21.95 -14.84
C HIS A 86 19.45 -22.37 -16.07
N HIS A 87 19.42 -21.49 -17.08
CA HIS A 87 18.86 -21.77 -18.38
C HIS A 87 19.94 -22.34 -19.28
N PHE A 88 19.63 -23.44 -19.98
CA PHE A 88 20.56 -24.08 -20.91
C PHE A 88 19.92 -24.22 -22.29
N VAL A 89 20.71 -23.99 -23.33
CA VAL A 89 20.32 -24.28 -24.72
C VAL A 89 21.44 -25.06 -25.41
N PHE A 90 21.06 -26.13 -26.10
CA PHE A 90 21.95 -26.96 -26.90
C PHE A 90 21.47 -26.94 -28.34
N ILE A 91 22.34 -26.51 -29.27
CA ILE A 91 21.99 -26.33 -30.68
C ILE A 91 22.94 -27.16 -31.53
N LYS A 92 22.40 -27.96 -32.43
CA LYS A 92 23.12 -28.49 -33.60
C LYS A 92 22.51 -27.84 -34.85
N ASP A 93 23.36 -27.35 -35.73
CA ASP A 93 23.01 -26.84 -37.05
C ASP A 93 24.03 -27.38 -38.06
N GLU A 94 23.64 -28.44 -38.78
CA GLU A 94 24.57 -29.23 -39.58
C GLU A 94 25.78 -29.70 -38.76
N ASP A 95 26.99 -29.28 -39.12
CA ASP A 95 28.22 -29.64 -38.38
C ASP A 95 28.43 -28.76 -37.15
N HIS A 96 27.82 -27.57 -37.10
CA HIS A 96 28.04 -26.61 -36.04
C HIS A 96 27.22 -26.93 -34.79
N LYS A 97 27.82 -26.74 -33.61
CA LYS A 97 27.16 -26.95 -32.32
C LYS A 97 27.45 -25.84 -31.34
N GLU A 98 26.43 -25.47 -30.58
CA GLU A 98 26.50 -24.44 -29.54
C GLU A 98 25.90 -24.93 -28.23
N ILE A 99 26.43 -24.40 -27.13
CA ILE A 99 25.89 -24.50 -25.78
C ILE A 99 25.75 -23.07 -25.26
N TRP A 100 24.54 -22.69 -24.85
CA TRP A 100 24.26 -21.41 -24.21
C TRP A 100 23.86 -21.63 -22.75
N VAL A 101 24.24 -20.69 -21.90
CA VAL A 101 23.88 -20.66 -20.48
C VAL A 101 23.40 -19.25 -20.13
N ASP A 102 22.22 -19.15 -19.52
CA ASP A 102 21.62 -17.89 -19.05
C ASP A 102 21.57 -16.78 -20.12
N GLY A 103 21.27 -17.18 -21.36
CA GLY A 103 21.19 -16.27 -22.50
C GLY A 103 22.52 -15.92 -23.17
N GLU A 104 23.66 -16.44 -22.69
CA GLU A 104 25.00 -16.18 -23.24
C GLU A 104 25.63 -17.43 -23.88
N LEU A 105 26.39 -17.25 -24.97
CA LEU A 105 27.12 -18.34 -25.63
C LEU A 105 28.23 -18.86 -24.71
N PHE A 106 28.08 -20.09 -24.25
CA PHE A 106 29.01 -20.73 -23.33
C PHE A 106 30.11 -21.51 -24.06
N HIS A 107 29.78 -22.24 -25.11
CA HIS A 107 30.75 -23.02 -25.89
C HIS A 107 30.22 -23.32 -27.29
N GLU A 108 31.11 -23.40 -28.28
CA GLU A 108 30.79 -23.81 -29.65
C GLU A 108 31.88 -24.74 -30.22
N GLY A 109 31.54 -25.48 -31.28
CA GLY A 109 32.49 -26.30 -32.03
C GLY A 109 31.82 -27.10 -33.16
N GLU A 110 32.64 -27.82 -33.94
CA GLU A 110 32.20 -28.57 -35.13
C GLU A 110 32.19 -30.08 -34.87
N ASN A 111 31.14 -30.78 -35.31
CA ASN A 111 30.98 -32.24 -35.28
C ASN A 111 30.27 -32.75 -36.54
N THR A 112 30.96 -33.58 -37.32
CA THR A 112 30.55 -34.00 -38.68
C THR A 112 29.51 -35.12 -38.76
N THR A 113 29.19 -35.81 -37.66
CA THR A 113 28.20 -36.90 -37.71
C THR A 113 26.79 -36.33 -37.73
N ALA A 114 26.01 -36.71 -38.75
CA ALA A 114 24.62 -36.34 -38.88
C ALA A 114 23.70 -37.04 -37.87
N LEU A 115 22.55 -36.45 -37.58
CA LEU A 115 21.50 -37.08 -36.77
C LEU A 115 20.89 -38.27 -37.53
N PHE A 116 20.80 -39.43 -36.88
CA PHE A 116 20.10 -40.59 -37.41
C PHE A 116 18.58 -40.34 -37.46
N ASP A 117 17.86 -40.96 -38.40
CA ASP A 117 16.42 -40.77 -38.65
C ASP A 117 15.52 -41.82 -37.96
N ASP A 118 16.11 -42.86 -37.37
CA ASP A 118 15.42 -43.97 -36.69
C ASP A 118 15.19 -43.71 -35.18
N TRP A 119 14.58 -42.55 -34.89
CA TRP A 119 14.25 -42.10 -33.53
C TRP A 119 13.34 -43.08 -32.79
N THR A 120 13.59 -43.26 -31.49
CA THR A 120 12.80 -44.15 -30.63
C THR A 120 12.07 -43.36 -29.54
N TYR A 121 12.80 -42.86 -28.55
CA TYR A 121 12.24 -42.05 -27.48
C TYR A 121 13.18 -40.96 -26.98
N LEU A 122 12.58 -39.97 -26.33
CA LEU A 122 13.24 -38.97 -25.50
C LEU A 122 13.13 -39.41 -24.04
N ALA A 123 14.26 -39.52 -23.34
CA ALA A 123 14.29 -39.57 -21.89
C ALA A 123 14.79 -38.24 -21.32
N ILE A 124 14.10 -37.74 -20.28
CA ILE A 124 14.52 -36.59 -19.48
C ILE A 124 14.91 -37.11 -18.09
N GLY A 125 16.01 -36.60 -17.54
CA GLY A 125 16.55 -36.97 -16.24
C GLY A 125 17.16 -38.37 -16.16
N SER A 126 17.42 -39.06 -17.28
CA SER A 126 18.13 -40.34 -17.30
C SER A 126 18.66 -40.70 -18.69
N SER A 127 19.45 -41.79 -18.78
CA SER A 127 19.82 -42.41 -20.06
C SER A 127 18.71 -43.30 -20.67
N GLY A 128 17.53 -43.36 -20.05
CA GLY A 128 16.44 -44.30 -20.38
C GLY A 128 16.66 -45.74 -19.91
N THR A 129 17.88 -46.10 -19.46
CA THR A 129 18.22 -47.46 -19.00
C THR A 129 19.02 -47.51 -17.69
N GLY A 130 19.33 -46.36 -17.08
CA GLY A 130 20.11 -46.23 -15.82
C GLY A 130 20.66 -44.81 -15.63
N ASP A 131 21.17 -44.50 -14.43
CA ASP A 131 21.72 -43.21 -13.98
C ASP A 131 20.77 -42.01 -14.14
N TYR A 132 20.21 -41.56 -13.01
CA TYR A 132 19.21 -40.50 -12.97
C TYR A 132 19.84 -39.16 -12.66
N ALA A 133 19.41 -38.07 -13.29
CA ALA A 133 19.75 -36.73 -12.81
C ALA A 133 19.10 -36.50 -11.44
N ALA A 134 19.84 -35.96 -10.47
CA ALA A 134 19.27 -35.43 -9.24
C ALA A 134 18.91 -33.97 -9.50
N ALA A 135 17.87 -33.73 -10.29
CA ALA A 135 17.58 -32.44 -10.89
C ALA A 135 16.09 -32.11 -10.86
N ILE A 136 15.81 -30.81 -10.81
CA ILE A 136 14.55 -30.23 -11.23
C ILE A 136 14.80 -29.65 -12.63
N VAL A 137 13.93 -29.99 -13.58
CA VAL A 137 13.95 -29.47 -14.95
C VAL A 137 12.62 -28.77 -15.19
N ASP A 138 12.68 -27.57 -15.76
CA ASP A 138 11.52 -26.76 -16.10
C ASP A 138 11.65 -26.23 -17.54
N ASP A 139 10.54 -25.85 -18.15
CA ASP A 139 10.50 -25.15 -19.44
C ASP A 139 11.25 -25.86 -20.59
N PHE A 140 11.08 -27.18 -20.70
CA PHE A 140 11.74 -28.00 -21.72
C PHE A 140 11.11 -27.80 -23.11
N GLY A 141 11.88 -27.22 -24.04
CA GLY A 141 11.49 -26.98 -25.43
C GLY A 141 12.40 -27.69 -26.43
N VAL A 142 11.83 -28.11 -27.56
CA VAL A 142 12.54 -28.77 -28.66
C VAL A 142 12.12 -28.15 -30.00
N TRP A 143 13.09 -27.82 -30.83
CA TRP A 143 12.90 -27.28 -32.18
C TRP A 143 13.71 -28.10 -33.18
N ALA A 144 13.10 -28.48 -34.30
CA ALA A 144 13.78 -29.22 -35.38
C ALA A 144 14.62 -28.30 -36.32
N ARG A 145 15.23 -27.28 -35.73
CA ARG A 145 16.07 -26.24 -36.34
C ARG A 145 16.97 -25.60 -35.29
N ALA A 146 17.97 -24.84 -35.73
CA ALA A 146 18.63 -23.86 -34.88
C ALA A 146 17.66 -22.73 -34.47
N ILE A 147 17.67 -22.37 -33.19
CA ILE A 147 17.00 -21.16 -32.67
C ILE A 147 17.98 -20.00 -32.60
N THR A 148 17.53 -18.77 -32.84
CA THR A 148 18.43 -17.61 -32.92
C THR A 148 18.80 -17.08 -31.53
N PRO A 149 19.90 -16.31 -31.39
CA PRO A 149 20.24 -15.63 -30.13
C PRO A 149 19.11 -14.77 -29.56
N GLU A 150 18.29 -14.13 -30.41
CA GLU A 150 17.13 -13.35 -29.98
C GLU A 150 16.01 -14.23 -29.42
N GLU A 151 15.79 -15.42 -30.00
CA GLU A 151 14.84 -16.41 -29.47
C GLU A 151 15.33 -16.93 -28.11
N ILE A 152 16.63 -17.22 -27.97
CA ILE A 152 17.25 -17.63 -26.70
C ILE A 152 17.06 -16.56 -25.63
N ALA A 153 17.38 -15.30 -25.94
CA ALA A 153 17.20 -14.18 -25.02
C ALA A 153 15.73 -13.99 -24.63
N THR A 154 14.79 -14.21 -25.56
CA THR A 154 13.34 -14.12 -25.28
C THR A 154 12.89 -15.24 -24.33
N ILE A 155 13.36 -16.47 -24.54
CA ILE A 155 13.05 -17.63 -23.69
C ILE A 155 13.63 -17.42 -22.29
N TYR A 156 14.89 -17.01 -22.19
CA TYR A 156 15.57 -16.75 -20.91
C TYR A 156 14.83 -15.66 -20.10
N ASN A 157 14.51 -14.52 -20.72
CA ASN A 157 13.84 -13.41 -20.03
C ASN A 157 12.37 -13.69 -19.69
N GLY A 158 11.75 -14.74 -20.24
CA GLY A 158 10.36 -15.12 -19.97
C GLY A 158 10.15 -16.05 -18.76
N GLY A 159 11.23 -16.57 -18.15
CA GLY A 159 11.25 -17.75 -17.27
C GLY A 159 10.66 -17.62 -15.86
N SER A 160 9.52 -16.95 -15.67
CA SER A 160 8.85 -16.91 -14.36
C SER A 160 7.63 -17.81 -14.21
N GLY A 161 7.31 -18.66 -15.20
CA GLY A 161 6.31 -19.74 -15.15
C GLY A 161 5.01 -19.45 -14.36
N SER A 162 3.88 -19.21 -15.05
CA SER A 162 2.58 -19.03 -14.38
C SER A 162 1.95 -20.39 -13.98
N PRO A 163 1.47 -20.59 -12.73
CA PRO A 163 0.82 -21.84 -12.33
C PRO A 163 -0.45 -22.11 -13.15
N LEU A 164 -0.61 -23.33 -13.65
CA LEU A 164 -1.74 -23.70 -14.53
C LEU A 164 -3.05 -24.04 -13.78
N MET A 165 -3.04 -24.50 -12.51
CA MET A 165 -4.26 -24.72 -11.71
C MET A 165 -3.99 -24.76 -10.19
N THR A 166 -4.93 -24.26 -9.38
CA THR A 166 -4.87 -24.32 -7.90
C THR A 166 -5.90 -25.23 -7.22
N ASP A 167 -7.03 -25.61 -7.84
CA ASP A 167 -8.19 -26.16 -7.07
C ASP A 167 -9.00 -27.34 -7.70
N ALA A 168 -8.46 -28.18 -8.57
CA ALA A 168 -9.28 -29.09 -9.40
C ALA A 168 -9.32 -30.60 -9.02
N LEU A 169 -8.56 -31.08 -8.03
CA LEU A 169 -8.51 -32.51 -7.69
C LEU A 169 -9.51 -32.87 -6.58
N SER A 170 -10.30 -33.93 -6.78
CA SER A 170 -11.29 -34.43 -5.80
C SER A 170 -10.84 -35.72 -5.12
N ALA A 171 -11.33 -36.00 -3.91
CA ALA A 171 -11.03 -37.26 -3.22
C ALA A 171 -11.54 -38.47 -4.04
N GLY A 172 -10.65 -39.41 -4.38
CA GLY A 172 -10.96 -40.59 -5.19
C GLY A 172 -10.10 -40.70 -6.46
N ALA A 173 -10.54 -41.50 -7.43
CA ALA A 173 -9.87 -41.60 -8.72
C ALA A 173 -10.08 -40.31 -9.52
N ASN A 174 -8.98 -39.63 -9.85
CA ASN A 174 -8.97 -38.48 -10.74
C ASN A 174 -8.41 -38.92 -12.10
N THR A 175 -9.06 -38.50 -13.19
CA THR A 175 -8.52 -38.67 -14.54
C THR A 175 -8.00 -37.32 -15.00
N ILE A 176 -6.69 -37.21 -15.20
CA ILE A 176 -6.08 -36.02 -15.80
C ILE A 176 -5.94 -36.28 -17.29
N ALA A 177 -6.58 -35.44 -18.09
CA ALA A 177 -6.44 -35.45 -19.54
C ALA A 177 -5.66 -34.21 -19.97
N VAL A 178 -4.65 -34.42 -20.80
CA VAL A 178 -3.82 -33.36 -21.39
C VAL A 178 -4.06 -33.36 -22.88
N GLU A 179 -4.37 -32.20 -23.44
CA GLU A 179 -4.44 -31.98 -24.88
C GLU A 179 -3.33 -31.00 -25.28
N ILE A 180 -2.42 -31.45 -26.15
CA ILE A 180 -1.31 -30.65 -26.66
C ILE A 180 -1.72 -30.12 -28.04
N HIS A 181 -1.83 -28.80 -28.16
CA HIS A 181 -2.16 -28.14 -29.42
C HIS A 181 -0.88 -27.64 -30.11
N GLN A 182 -0.76 -27.92 -31.40
CA GLN A 182 0.26 -27.30 -32.25
C GLN A 182 -0.12 -25.84 -32.52
N ALA A 183 0.84 -24.92 -32.50
CA ALA A 183 0.57 -23.49 -32.75
C ALA A 183 0.01 -23.23 -34.16
N SER A 184 0.28 -24.13 -35.11
CA SER A 184 -0.29 -24.16 -36.45
C SER A 184 -0.23 -25.57 -37.06
N GLY A 185 -1.00 -25.83 -38.12
CA GLY A 185 -1.01 -27.13 -38.81
C GLY A 185 0.27 -27.51 -39.55
N SER A 186 1.29 -26.65 -39.56
CA SER A 186 2.61 -26.90 -40.15
C SER A 186 3.76 -26.86 -39.14
N SER A 187 3.46 -26.62 -37.85
CA SER A 187 4.49 -26.64 -36.82
C SER A 187 4.79 -28.08 -36.37
N SER A 188 6.07 -28.40 -36.25
CA SER A 188 6.59 -29.62 -35.63
C SER A 188 7.07 -29.39 -34.19
N ASP A 189 6.96 -28.15 -33.70
CA ASP A 189 7.51 -27.75 -32.40
C ASP A 189 6.57 -28.19 -31.28
N ILE A 190 7.12 -28.50 -30.10
CA ILE A 190 6.30 -28.88 -28.94
C ILE A 190 6.82 -28.15 -27.70
N ARG A 191 5.90 -27.52 -26.98
CA ARG A 191 6.14 -27.02 -25.61
C ARG A 191 5.01 -27.55 -24.74
N PHE A 192 5.36 -28.21 -23.65
CA PHE A 192 4.41 -28.76 -22.71
C PHE A 192 4.97 -28.61 -21.29
N ASP A 193 4.18 -27.94 -20.44
CA ASP A 193 4.49 -27.78 -19.03
C ASP A 193 3.34 -28.39 -18.21
N MET A 194 3.63 -29.51 -17.55
CA MET A 194 2.71 -30.11 -16.57
C MET A 194 3.51 -30.71 -15.43
N MET A 195 3.21 -30.22 -14.23
CA MET A 195 3.63 -30.82 -12.98
C MET A 195 2.42 -31.39 -12.24
N LEU A 196 2.47 -32.66 -11.85
CA LEU A 196 1.57 -33.23 -10.84
C LEU A 196 2.39 -33.59 -9.60
N ARG A 197 2.30 -32.76 -8.57
CA ARG A 197 2.96 -32.97 -7.28
C ARG A 197 1.95 -33.58 -6.29
N GLY A 198 2.09 -34.87 -6.02
CA GLY A 198 1.36 -35.54 -4.94
C GLY A 198 2.28 -35.77 -3.75
N GLU A 199 2.05 -35.07 -2.65
CA GLU A 199 2.75 -35.32 -1.38
C GLU A 199 1.84 -36.13 -0.46
N THR A 200 2.35 -37.26 0.06
CA THR A 200 1.70 -37.98 1.14
C THR A 200 2.47 -37.69 2.42
N SER A 201 1.92 -36.87 3.31
CA SER A 201 2.40 -36.79 4.69
C SER A 201 1.64 -37.84 5.51
N GLN A 202 2.34 -38.90 5.91
CA GLN A 202 1.84 -39.74 7.00
C GLN A 202 1.86 -38.92 8.29
N GLY A 203 0.69 -38.38 8.65
CA GLY A 203 0.36 -37.97 10.01
C GLY A 203 0.53 -36.49 10.33
N GLY A 204 -0.56 -35.73 10.15
CA GLY A 204 -0.91 -34.63 11.05
C GLY A 204 -0.07 -33.37 10.95
N GLY A 205 -0.10 -32.69 9.80
CA GLY A 205 0.43 -31.35 9.62
C GLY A 205 1.38 -31.25 8.44
N ASP A 206 1.27 -30.16 7.68
CA ASP A 206 2.23 -29.84 6.62
C ASP A 206 3.59 -29.60 7.29
N ASN A 207 4.57 -30.47 7.02
CA ASN A 207 5.96 -30.15 7.34
C ASN A 207 6.47 -29.14 6.31
N VAL A 208 6.08 -27.88 6.48
CA VAL A 208 6.64 -26.75 5.74
C VAL A 208 8.06 -26.54 6.27
N SER A 209 9.06 -27.07 5.57
CA SER A 209 10.48 -26.75 5.80
C SER A 209 10.91 -25.46 5.09
N ASP A 210 10.03 -24.89 4.26
CA ASP A 210 10.28 -23.60 3.65
C ASP A 210 10.35 -22.52 4.73
N PRO A 211 11.25 -21.52 4.61
CA PRO A 211 11.31 -20.44 5.57
C PRO A 211 9.97 -19.70 5.63
N LEU A 212 9.50 -19.43 6.86
CA LEU A 212 8.35 -18.56 7.06
C LEU A 212 8.78 -17.11 6.90
N PHE A 213 8.43 -16.49 5.78
CA PHE A 213 8.71 -15.08 5.52
C PHE A 213 7.54 -14.20 5.98
N PHE A 214 7.86 -13.17 6.77
CA PHE A 214 6.91 -12.10 7.10
C PHE A 214 7.21 -10.86 6.24
N ALA A 215 6.23 -10.43 5.45
CA ALA A 215 6.30 -9.20 4.64
C ALA A 215 5.80 -7.95 5.40
N GLU A 216 5.20 -8.15 6.58
CA GLU A 216 4.80 -7.11 7.53
C GLU A 216 4.90 -7.67 8.96
N PRO A 217 4.93 -6.82 10.01
CA PRO A 217 4.90 -7.31 11.38
C PRO A 217 3.72 -8.24 11.64
N ALA A 218 3.97 -9.38 12.28
CA ALA A 218 2.98 -10.46 12.42
C ALA A 218 3.13 -11.23 13.73
N ILE A 219 2.01 -11.72 14.26
CA ILE A 219 1.99 -12.65 15.39
C ILE A 219 2.01 -14.09 14.83
N LEU A 220 3.10 -14.80 15.08
CA LEU A 220 3.20 -16.23 14.85
C LEU A 220 2.61 -16.98 16.05
N ARG A 221 1.63 -17.83 15.78
CA ARG A 221 1.04 -18.73 16.78
C ARG A 221 1.40 -20.17 16.45
N THR A 222 2.05 -20.87 17.36
CA THR A 222 2.51 -22.25 17.17
C THR A 222 2.06 -23.16 18.30
N ARG A 223 1.88 -24.44 17.98
CA ARG A 223 1.69 -25.53 18.94
C ARG A 223 2.22 -26.81 18.30
N SER A 224 2.81 -27.70 19.09
CA SER A 224 3.25 -29.01 18.60
C SER A 224 2.17 -30.05 18.85
N TYR A 225 1.86 -30.88 17.85
CA TYR A 225 1.01 -32.05 18.03
C TYR A 225 1.85 -33.26 18.44
N ASN A 226 1.50 -33.91 19.55
CA ASN A 226 2.15 -35.14 19.97
C ASN A 226 1.33 -36.34 19.51
N THR A 227 1.88 -37.08 18.55
CA THR A 227 1.22 -38.25 17.95
C THR A 227 1.17 -39.46 18.89
N GLY A 228 1.94 -39.48 19.97
CA GLY A 228 1.96 -40.58 20.95
C GLY A 228 0.83 -40.51 21.99
N ASN A 229 0.33 -39.31 22.29
CA ASN A 229 -0.81 -39.12 23.21
C ASN A 229 -2.01 -38.40 22.57
N GLU A 230 -1.95 -38.09 21.28
CA GLU A 230 -3.01 -37.41 20.51
C GLU A 230 -3.38 -36.02 21.05
N GLU A 231 -2.45 -35.35 21.74
CA GLU A 231 -2.67 -34.03 22.34
C GLU A 231 -1.84 -32.94 21.66
N TRP A 232 -2.43 -31.74 21.57
CA TRP A 232 -1.69 -30.53 21.22
C TRP A 232 -1.02 -29.95 22.46
N SER A 233 0.19 -29.41 22.30
CA SER A 233 0.80 -28.55 23.32
C SER A 233 -0.06 -27.31 23.57
N ALA A 234 0.24 -26.60 24.66
CA ALA A 234 -0.25 -25.24 24.84
C ALA A 234 0.15 -24.37 23.63
N LEU A 235 -0.72 -23.41 23.31
CA LEU A 235 -0.46 -22.41 22.27
C LEU A 235 0.68 -21.50 22.73
N THR A 236 1.69 -21.36 21.87
CA THR A 236 2.78 -20.40 22.03
C THR A 236 2.60 -19.30 20.99
N GLU A 237 2.83 -18.05 21.38
CA GLU A 237 2.78 -16.91 20.47
C GLU A 237 4.06 -16.09 20.54
N ALA A 238 4.52 -15.61 19.37
CA ALA A 238 5.65 -14.72 19.24
C ALA A 238 5.32 -13.65 18.19
N PHE A 239 5.66 -12.41 18.48
CA PHE A 239 5.49 -11.30 17.55
C PHE A 239 6.81 -11.05 16.81
N PHE A 240 6.73 -10.98 15.49
CA PHE A 240 7.85 -10.74 14.60
C PHE A 240 7.66 -9.39 13.94
N THR A 241 8.69 -8.56 13.98
CA THR A 241 8.80 -7.33 13.20
C THR A 241 9.89 -7.50 12.15
N ILE A 242 9.79 -6.77 11.06
CA ILE A 242 10.86 -6.73 10.06
C ILE A 242 11.90 -5.74 10.57
N GLU A 243 13.15 -6.18 10.73
CA GLU A 243 14.26 -5.28 11.04
C GLU A 243 14.32 -4.17 9.98
N GLY A 244 14.11 -2.90 10.37
CA GLY A 244 14.41 -1.76 9.50
C GLY A 244 13.63 -0.46 9.70
N ALA A 245 12.45 -0.45 10.33
CA ALA A 245 11.69 0.79 10.52
C ALA A 245 11.73 1.24 11.98
N THR A 246 12.75 2.01 12.37
CA THR A 246 12.68 2.77 13.62
C THR A 246 11.56 3.79 13.52
N VAL A 247 10.67 3.84 14.51
CA VAL A 247 9.64 4.89 14.55
C VAL A 247 10.31 6.22 14.92
N ASP A 248 10.08 7.24 14.10
CA ASP A 248 10.55 8.61 14.31
C ASP A 248 9.68 9.62 13.52
N THR A 249 10.04 10.90 13.57
CA THR A 249 9.28 11.99 12.92
C THR A 249 9.17 11.86 11.41
N SER A 250 10.00 11.05 10.75
CA SER A 250 9.97 10.87 9.29
C SER A 250 8.90 9.90 8.80
N ASN A 251 8.34 9.08 9.70
CA ASN A 251 7.37 8.05 9.34
C ASN A 251 6.10 8.04 10.19
N LEU A 252 6.12 8.59 11.41
CA LEU A 252 4.94 8.74 12.26
C LEU A 252 4.73 10.22 12.57
N VAL A 253 3.52 10.73 12.37
CA VAL A 253 3.14 12.10 12.73
C VAL A 253 1.84 12.10 13.53
N VAL A 254 1.69 13.09 14.41
CA VAL A 254 0.35 13.48 14.91
C VAL A 254 -0.32 14.31 13.82
N SER A 255 -1.37 13.79 13.19
CA SER A 255 -2.06 14.42 12.06
C SER A 255 -3.21 15.33 12.49
N GLU A 256 -3.82 15.04 13.63
CA GLU A 256 -4.97 15.79 14.14
C GLU A 256 -5.00 15.76 15.67
N LEU A 257 -5.37 16.90 16.27
CA LEU A 257 -5.48 17.07 17.72
C LEU A 257 -6.76 17.87 18.04
N HIS A 258 -7.70 17.25 18.74
CA HIS A 258 -8.92 17.89 19.20
C HIS A 258 -8.87 18.07 20.72
N TYR A 259 -8.11 19.07 21.17
CA TYR A 259 -7.79 19.28 22.58
C TYR A 259 -8.88 20.00 23.37
N HIS A 260 -9.80 20.70 22.71
CA HIS A 260 -10.86 21.46 23.36
C HIS A 260 -12.14 21.38 22.50
N PRO A 261 -12.90 20.27 22.59
CA PRO A 261 -14.10 20.09 21.78
C PRO A 261 -15.24 21.04 22.14
N ALA A 262 -16.18 21.21 21.20
CA ALA A 262 -17.42 21.90 21.48
C ALA A 262 -18.27 21.14 22.52
N ASN A 263 -19.07 21.89 23.27
CA ASN A 263 -20.03 21.32 24.21
C ASN A 263 -20.98 20.33 23.50
N PRO A 264 -21.31 19.19 24.13
CA PRO A 264 -22.32 18.27 23.60
C PRO A 264 -23.68 18.97 23.52
N THR A 265 -24.40 18.78 22.41
CA THR A 265 -25.70 19.44 22.18
C THR A 265 -26.80 18.46 21.80
N THR A 266 -26.45 17.28 21.28
CA THR A 266 -27.44 16.29 20.87
C THR A 266 -27.86 15.43 22.05
N PRO A 267 -29.11 14.90 22.05
CA PRO A 267 -29.54 13.95 23.08
C PRO A 267 -28.67 12.69 23.18
N ALA A 268 -28.06 12.25 22.06
CA ALA A 268 -27.18 11.09 22.04
C ALA A 268 -25.87 11.37 22.77
N GLU A 269 -25.22 12.51 22.51
CA GLU A 269 -24.01 12.92 23.22
C GLU A 269 -24.27 13.14 24.71
N LEU A 270 -25.35 13.88 25.04
CA LEU A 270 -25.71 14.21 26.43
C LEU A 270 -26.13 12.99 27.27
N ALA A 271 -26.50 11.88 26.62
CA ALA A 271 -26.74 10.62 27.30
C ALA A 271 -25.44 9.96 27.77
N GLU A 272 -24.31 10.19 27.07
CA GLU A 272 -23.01 9.62 27.38
C GLU A 272 -22.16 10.54 28.27
N SER A 273 -22.07 11.83 27.94
CA SER A 273 -21.36 12.81 28.78
C SER A 273 -21.83 14.26 28.52
N SER A 274 -21.89 15.05 29.58
CA SER A 274 -22.04 16.51 29.52
C SER A 274 -20.70 17.25 29.54
N ASP A 275 -19.59 16.53 29.79
CA ASP A 275 -18.25 17.10 29.77
C ASP A 275 -17.71 17.06 28.33
N ARG A 276 -17.37 18.22 27.78
CA ARG A 276 -16.85 18.32 26.41
C ARG A 276 -15.47 17.67 26.26
N ASP A 277 -14.70 17.62 27.35
CA ASP A 277 -13.34 17.09 27.36
C ASP A 277 -13.37 15.55 27.11
N ASP A 278 -14.49 14.87 27.42
CA ASP A 278 -14.67 13.44 27.10
C ASP A 278 -14.69 13.14 25.58
N PHE A 279 -14.89 14.16 24.74
CA PHE A 279 -14.91 14.04 23.28
C PHE A 279 -13.55 14.33 22.64
N GLU A 280 -12.50 14.55 23.44
CA GLU A 280 -11.15 14.79 22.96
C GLU A 280 -10.56 13.57 22.24
N PHE A 281 -9.72 13.82 21.23
CA PHE A 281 -8.94 12.78 20.59
C PHE A 281 -7.62 13.33 20.02
N LEU A 282 -6.69 12.39 19.78
CA LEU A 282 -5.44 12.60 19.06
C LEU A 282 -5.33 11.54 17.98
N GLU A 283 -4.89 11.94 16.79
CA GLU A 283 -4.71 11.03 15.67
C GLU A 283 -3.25 10.91 15.25
N PHE A 284 -2.79 9.68 15.08
CA PHE A 284 -1.53 9.36 14.43
C PHE A 284 -1.75 8.96 12.97
N LEU A 285 -0.80 9.35 12.11
CA LEU A 285 -0.71 8.90 10.72
C LEU A 285 0.68 8.32 10.45
N ASN A 286 0.72 7.12 9.89
CA ASN A 286 1.94 6.56 9.31
C ASN A 286 2.12 7.12 7.88
N ILE A 287 3.05 8.06 7.73
CA ILE A 287 3.42 8.67 6.44
C ILE A 287 4.54 7.90 5.72
N GLY A 288 5.10 6.89 6.38
CA GLY A 288 6.11 6.01 5.82
C GLY A 288 5.55 5.00 4.82
N ARG A 289 6.46 4.23 4.20
CA ARG A 289 6.14 3.19 3.20
C ARG A 289 6.00 1.79 3.78
N ALA A 290 6.33 1.60 5.06
CA ALA A 290 6.30 0.32 5.75
C ALA A 290 5.36 0.38 6.95
N ALA A 291 4.90 -0.79 7.41
CA ALA A 291 4.17 -0.90 8.67
C ALA A 291 5.10 -0.59 9.86
N LEU A 292 4.59 0.17 10.83
CA LEU A 292 5.32 0.54 12.04
C LEU A 292 4.84 -0.32 13.21
N ASP A 293 5.78 -0.91 13.94
CA ASP A 293 5.51 -1.46 15.26
C ASP A 293 5.59 -0.33 16.29
N LEU A 294 4.47 -0.10 16.99
CA LEU A 294 4.34 0.94 18.02
C LEU A 294 4.60 0.40 19.42
N THR A 295 5.04 -0.86 19.56
CA THR A 295 5.41 -1.45 20.84
C THR A 295 6.43 -0.57 21.59
N GLY A 296 6.17 -0.35 22.88
CA GLY A 296 7.05 0.46 23.73
C GLY A 296 6.94 1.97 23.57
N ILE A 297 6.24 2.44 22.53
CA ILE A 297 5.93 3.86 22.34
C ILE A 297 4.91 4.30 23.39
N ARG A 298 5.17 5.48 23.98
CA ARG A 298 4.35 6.04 25.05
C ARG A 298 4.41 7.56 25.09
N PHE A 299 3.44 8.14 25.78
CA PHE A 299 3.50 9.53 26.20
C PHE A 299 4.31 9.65 27.50
N ALA A 300 5.31 10.53 27.50
CA ALA A 300 6.09 10.91 28.68
C ALA A 300 5.69 12.29 29.23
N ALA A 301 4.91 13.08 28.47
CA ALA A 301 4.22 14.29 28.90
C ALA A 301 2.93 14.47 28.08
N GLY A 302 1.93 15.13 28.67
CA GLY A 302 0.59 15.29 28.12
C GLY A 302 -0.38 14.26 28.69
N ILE A 303 -1.02 13.49 27.81
CA ILE A 303 -1.93 12.39 28.18
C ILE A 303 -1.18 11.18 28.75
N ASN A 304 -1.90 10.30 29.45
CA ASN A 304 -1.36 9.04 29.96
C ASN A 304 -1.73 7.89 29.02
N PHE A 305 -0.77 7.43 28.22
CA PHE A 305 -0.96 6.32 27.30
C PHE A 305 0.36 5.62 26.94
N ASP A 306 0.35 4.29 27.01
CA ASP A 306 1.36 3.40 26.44
C ASP A 306 0.68 2.55 25.36
N PHE A 307 1.28 2.43 24.19
CA PHE A 307 0.76 1.53 23.17
C PHE A 307 0.83 0.08 23.66
N PRO A 308 -0.25 -0.71 23.51
CA PRO A 308 -0.19 -2.14 23.80
C PRO A 308 0.89 -2.82 22.96
N ASN A 309 1.55 -3.82 23.52
CA ASN A 309 2.52 -4.61 22.78
C ASN A 309 1.89 -5.19 21.50
N ASN A 310 2.70 -5.28 20.45
CA ASN A 310 2.32 -5.78 19.13
C ASN A 310 1.30 -4.89 18.41
N THR A 311 1.24 -3.60 18.74
CA THR A 311 0.42 -2.64 18.00
C THR A 311 1.11 -2.27 16.69
N VAL A 312 0.46 -2.55 15.56
CA VAL A 312 1.02 -2.33 14.22
C VAL A 312 0.19 -1.31 13.45
N LEU A 313 0.82 -0.21 13.05
CA LEU A 313 0.22 0.81 12.19
C LEU A 313 0.72 0.66 10.74
N LYS A 314 -0.14 0.15 9.85
CA LYS A 314 0.20 -0.05 8.43
C LYS A 314 0.50 1.28 7.71
N ALA A 315 1.28 1.21 6.63
CA ALA A 315 1.62 2.36 5.79
C ALA A 315 0.36 3.12 5.31
N GLY A 316 0.37 4.45 5.45
CA GLY A 316 -0.74 5.32 5.07
C GLY A 316 -2.00 5.17 5.93
N LYS A 317 -1.96 4.38 7.02
CA LYS A 317 -3.10 4.22 7.93
C LYS A 317 -3.03 5.15 9.13
N ARG A 318 -4.22 5.41 9.68
CA ARG A 318 -4.46 6.27 10.83
C ARG A 318 -4.79 5.44 12.07
N LEU A 319 -4.50 5.99 13.23
CA LEU A 319 -4.84 5.43 14.54
C LEU A 319 -5.33 6.54 15.45
N LEU A 320 -6.42 6.27 16.18
CA LEU A 320 -7.01 7.25 17.10
C LEU A 320 -6.72 6.90 18.56
N LEU A 321 -6.25 7.88 19.32
CA LEU A 321 -6.30 7.88 20.78
C LEU A 321 -7.49 8.71 21.21
N ILE A 322 -8.41 8.10 21.95
CA ILE A 322 -9.72 8.65 22.26
C ILE A 322 -9.85 8.82 23.77
N ARG A 323 -10.43 9.92 24.24
CA ARG A 323 -10.57 10.15 25.68
C ARG A 323 -11.61 9.24 26.34
N ASN A 324 -12.78 9.14 25.72
CA ASN A 324 -13.90 8.30 26.15
C ASN A 324 -14.58 7.72 24.90
N ARG A 325 -14.59 6.40 24.77
CA ARG A 325 -15.13 5.71 23.59
C ARG A 325 -16.61 5.95 23.41
N ALA A 326 -17.41 5.87 24.47
CA ALA A 326 -18.85 6.02 24.37
C ALA A 326 -19.23 7.44 23.91
N ALA A 327 -18.61 8.47 24.51
CA ALA A 327 -18.80 9.85 24.10
C ALA A 327 -18.33 10.09 22.65
N PHE A 328 -17.15 9.57 22.29
CA PHE A 328 -16.65 9.67 20.92
C PHE A 328 -17.60 9.02 19.91
N GLU A 329 -18.09 7.81 20.17
CA GLU A 329 -18.99 7.12 19.24
C GLU A 329 -20.35 7.82 19.12
N ALA A 330 -20.83 8.48 20.18
CA ALA A 330 -22.05 9.28 20.13
C ALA A 330 -21.91 10.53 19.23
N ARG A 331 -20.72 11.13 19.14
CA ARG A 331 -20.46 12.31 18.32
C ARG A 331 -19.99 11.99 16.90
N TYR A 332 -19.03 11.08 16.78
CA TYR A 332 -18.30 10.80 15.53
C TYR A 332 -18.73 9.51 14.85
N GLY A 333 -19.52 8.68 15.54
CA GLY A 333 -19.81 7.30 15.13
C GLY A 333 -18.69 6.32 15.47
N ALA A 334 -18.98 5.03 15.28
CA ALA A 334 -17.99 3.98 15.52
C ALA A 334 -16.78 4.11 14.57
N PRO A 335 -15.53 4.01 15.06
CA PRO A 335 -14.32 4.08 14.24
C PRO A 335 -14.09 2.77 13.44
N VAL A 336 -15.04 2.43 12.57
CA VAL A 336 -15.04 1.19 11.80
C VAL A 336 -13.82 1.14 10.87
N GLY A 337 -13.02 0.08 11.00
CA GLY A 337 -11.82 -0.12 10.18
C GLY A 337 -10.61 0.72 10.57
N ILE A 338 -10.67 1.42 11.72
CA ILE A 338 -9.61 2.28 12.22
C ILE A 338 -9.20 1.80 13.61
N GLN A 339 -7.92 1.47 13.77
CA GLN A 339 -7.41 1.07 15.07
C GLN A 339 -7.51 2.25 16.04
N SER A 340 -7.99 1.98 17.24
CA SER A 340 -8.22 3.02 18.22
C SER A 340 -8.13 2.50 19.65
N PHE A 341 -7.65 3.35 20.55
CA PHE A 341 -7.46 3.04 21.97
C PHE A 341 -7.96 4.18 22.84
N GLU A 342 -8.35 3.86 24.07
CA GLU A 342 -8.67 4.88 25.07
C GLU A 342 -7.42 5.27 25.86
N TYR A 343 -7.22 6.58 26.05
CA TYR A 343 -6.19 7.11 26.94
C TYR A 343 -6.81 7.67 28.24
N THR A 344 -5.97 7.94 29.24
CA THR A 344 -6.41 8.58 30.48
C THR A 344 -5.69 9.92 30.71
N GLY A 345 -6.17 10.75 31.64
CA GLY A 345 -5.77 12.16 31.72
C GLY A 345 -6.71 13.02 30.89
N ARG A 346 -6.28 14.19 30.43
CA ARG A 346 -7.01 15.04 29.48
C ARG A 346 -6.00 15.96 28.81
N LEU A 347 -6.34 16.44 27.62
CA LEU A 347 -5.58 17.49 26.99
C LEU A 347 -5.83 18.81 27.73
N ASN A 348 -4.82 19.67 27.83
CA ASN A 348 -5.01 21.00 28.41
C ASN A 348 -5.63 21.95 27.38
N ASN A 349 -6.78 22.54 27.72
CA ASN A 349 -7.47 23.54 26.93
C ASN A 349 -6.62 24.81 26.68
N ASP A 350 -5.69 25.16 27.59
CA ASP A 350 -4.80 26.33 27.43
C ASP A 350 -3.47 25.99 26.71
N GLY A 351 -3.35 24.76 26.20
CA GLY A 351 -2.10 24.23 25.64
C GLY A 351 -1.21 23.47 26.64
N GLU A 352 -0.43 22.52 26.11
CA GLU A 352 0.58 21.78 26.87
C GLU A 352 1.65 21.14 25.97
N GLN A 353 2.68 20.57 26.61
CA GLN A 353 3.69 19.77 25.94
C GLN A 353 3.19 18.34 25.72
N LEU A 354 3.31 17.86 24.49
CA LEU A 354 3.17 16.45 24.13
C LEU A 354 4.56 15.87 23.84
N LEU A 355 4.99 14.96 24.71
CA LEU A 355 6.26 14.25 24.56
C LEU A 355 5.98 12.77 24.32
N ILE A 356 6.32 12.28 23.13
CA ILE A 356 6.16 10.88 22.72
C ILE A 356 7.54 10.26 22.59
N THR A 357 7.76 9.14 23.29
CA THR A 357 9.05 8.44 23.33
C THR A 357 8.86 6.98 22.93
N GLY A 358 9.87 6.41 22.27
CA GLY A 358 9.96 4.98 21.97
C GLY A 358 10.81 4.21 22.98
N ASP A 359 11.12 2.97 22.63
CA ASP A 359 12.00 2.10 23.41
C ASP A 359 13.37 2.76 23.69
N GLY A 360 13.84 2.63 24.93
CA GLY A 360 15.06 3.28 25.40
C GLY A 360 14.95 4.79 25.62
N GLN A 361 13.73 5.35 25.74
CA GLN A 361 13.45 6.78 25.95
C GLN A 361 13.88 7.68 24.78
N LYS A 362 14.02 7.14 23.56
CA LYS A 362 14.30 7.94 22.37
C LYS A 362 13.07 8.82 22.08
N THR A 363 13.24 10.13 22.06
CA THR A 363 12.20 11.08 21.65
C THR A 363 11.80 10.83 20.20
N ILE A 364 10.50 10.66 19.97
CA ILE A 364 9.88 10.58 18.65
C ILE A 364 9.29 11.96 18.32
N HIS A 365 8.40 12.47 19.17
CA HIS A 365 7.84 13.82 19.06
C HIS A 365 7.98 14.56 20.37
N ASP A 366 8.32 15.85 20.30
CA ASP A 366 8.34 16.77 21.43
C ASP A 366 7.89 18.15 20.93
N PHE A 367 6.65 18.52 21.25
CA PHE A 367 6.10 19.81 20.86
C PHE A 367 5.07 20.32 21.86
N THR A 368 4.88 21.63 21.88
CA THR A 368 3.86 22.29 22.70
C THR A 368 2.85 22.95 21.79
N TYR A 369 1.57 22.57 21.91
CA TYR A 369 0.47 23.28 21.25
C TYR A 369 -0.07 24.37 22.17
N ASN A 370 -0.82 25.33 21.61
CA ASN A 370 -1.41 26.43 22.36
C ASN A 370 -2.72 26.89 21.70
N ASP A 371 -3.53 27.63 22.47
CA ASP A 371 -4.80 28.22 22.10
C ASP A 371 -4.67 29.69 21.65
N GLN A 372 -3.51 30.32 21.86
CA GLN A 372 -3.26 31.70 21.48
C GLN A 372 -2.51 31.83 20.15
N LEU A 373 -2.74 32.98 19.49
CA LEU A 373 -2.03 33.32 18.27
C LEU A 373 -0.50 33.22 18.48
N PRO A 374 0.24 32.67 17.51
CA PRO A 374 -0.18 32.38 16.14
C PRO A 374 -0.78 30.98 15.92
N TRP A 375 -1.16 30.24 16.97
CA TRP A 375 -1.90 28.99 16.80
C TRP A 375 -3.35 29.25 16.36
N PRO A 376 -3.99 28.29 15.66
CA PRO A 376 -5.35 28.47 15.19
C PRO A 376 -6.40 28.50 16.32
N LYS A 377 -6.89 29.70 16.64
CA LYS A 377 -7.90 29.94 17.70
C LYS A 377 -9.23 29.21 17.52
N GLU A 378 -9.69 28.93 16.29
CA GLU A 378 -10.98 28.21 16.12
C GLU A 378 -10.92 26.76 16.64
N ALA A 379 -9.73 26.21 16.93
CA ALA A 379 -9.57 24.89 17.52
C ALA A 379 -9.77 24.87 19.06
N ASP A 380 -10.04 26.03 19.66
CA ASP A 380 -10.19 26.22 21.10
C ASP A 380 -11.68 26.30 21.49
N GLY A 381 -12.37 25.15 21.60
CA GLY A 381 -13.73 25.08 22.14
C GLY A 381 -14.87 25.41 21.16
N ALA A 382 -14.57 26.02 20.02
CA ALA A 382 -15.56 26.32 18.97
C ALA A 382 -15.88 25.11 18.07
N GLY A 383 -15.28 23.96 18.34
CA GLY A 383 -15.59 22.67 17.73
C GLY A 383 -14.69 22.24 16.57
N SER A 384 -13.81 23.10 16.04
CA SER A 384 -12.78 22.65 15.11
C SER A 384 -11.62 21.96 15.87
N SER A 385 -10.90 21.08 15.21
CA SER A 385 -9.64 20.49 15.72
C SER A 385 -8.44 21.17 15.06
N LEU A 386 -7.24 20.94 15.61
CA LEU A 386 -5.98 21.26 14.94
C LEU A 386 -5.63 20.17 13.93
N ILE A 387 -5.37 20.56 12.69
CA ILE A 387 -4.98 19.69 11.58
C ILE A 387 -3.54 20.01 11.17
N LEU A 388 -2.70 18.98 11.05
CA LEU A 388 -1.35 19.11 10.51
C LEU A 388 -1.43 19.37 8.99
N VAL A 389 -0.88 20.49 8.54
CA VAL A 389 -0.86 20.86 7.11
C VAL A 389 0.09 19.94 6.36
N ASN A 390 -0.35 19.36 5.24
CA ASN A 390 0.48 18.49 4.37
C ASN A 390 1.29 17.44 5.15
N PRO A 391 0.62 16.53 5.91
CA PRO A 391 1.31 15.65 6.86
C PRO A 391 2.36 14.74 6.20
N ALA A 392 2.18 14.41 4.91
CA ALA A 392 3.14 13.61 4.13
C ALA A 392 4.53 14.25 3.99
N GLU A 393 4.66 15.56 4.20
CA GLU A 393 5.95 16.27 4.19
C GLU A 393 6.67 16.26 5.54
N GLY A 394 6.02 15.74 6.60
CA GLY A 394 6.58 15.72 7.95
C GLY A 394 6.94 17.11 8.51
N PRO A 395 6.03 18.11 8.44
CA PRO A 395 6.34 19.45 8.94
C PRO A 395 6.56 19.46 10.46
N PRO A 396 7.30 20.43 10.99
CA PRO A 396 7.64 20.48 12.41
C PRO A 396 6.44 20.80 13.31
N HIS A 397 5.97 19.83 14.10
CA HIS A 397 4.82 19.96 15.01
C HIS A 397 4.90 21.14 15.99
N GLY A 398 6.09 21.57 16.40
CA GLY A 398 6.28 22.73 17.28
C GLY A 398 6.11 24.09 16.61
N LYS A 399 5.81 24.15 15.30
CA LYS A 399 5.58 25.41 14.58
C LYS A 399 4.07 25.64 14.38
N PRO A 400 3.52 26.77 14.83
CA PRO A 400 2.11 27.10 14.66
C PRO A 400 1.66 27.10 13.19
N ALA A 401 2.54 27.53 12.27
CA ALA A 401 2.29 27.52 10.83
C ALA A 401 2.19 26.12 10.20
N SER A 402 2.55 25.06 10.94
CA SER A 402 2.36 23.67 10.51
C SER A 402 0.94 23.16 10.81
N TRP A 403 0.12 23.96 11.50
CA TRP A 403 -1.23 23.60 11.89
C TRP A 403 -2.25 24.56 11.29
N THR A 404 -3.41 24.01 10.95
CA THR A 404 -4.61 24.75 10.53
C THR A 404 -5.82 24.24 11.30
N THR A 405 -6.96 24.88 11.14
CA THR A 405 -8.24 24.44 11.72
C THR A 405 -8.91 23.42 10.81
N SER A 406 -9.55 22.40 11.38
CA SER A 406 -10.43 21.52 10.62
C SER A 406 -11.59 22.29 9.99
N ARG A 407 -11.97 21.85 8.80
CA ARG A 407 -13.15 22.32 8.07
C ARG A 407 -14.41 21.79 8.71
N TYR A 408 -14.43 20.51 9.06
CA TYR A 408 -15.55 19.94 9.79
C TYR A 408 -15.53 20.36 11.25
N LEU A 409 -16.69 20.76 11.75
CA LEU A 409 -16.95 20.77 13.18
C LEU A 409 -16.86 19.33 13.70
N GLY A 410 -16.18 19.15 14.82
CA GLY A 410 -15.78 17.84 15.30
C GLY A 410 -14.41 17.37 14.80
N GLY A 411 -13.86 17.99 13.76
CA GLY A 411 -12.64 17.49 13.11
C GLY A 411 -12.91 16.39 12.08
N SER A 412 -11.85 15.70 11.65
CA SER A 412 -11.88 14.64 10.64
C SER A 412 -11.38 13.28 11.16
N PRO A 413 -11.73 12.85 12.39
CA PRO A 413 -11.09 11.70 13.02
C PRO A 413 -11.20 10.44 12.16
N GLY A 414 -10.06 9.83 11.90
CA GLY A 414 -9.93 8.62 11.12
C GLY A 414 -9.92 8.83 9.61
N LYS A 415 -10.03 10.07 9.13
CA LYS A 415 -10.12 10.42 7.71
C LYS A 415 -9.06 11.46 7.35
N ALA A 416 -8.82 11.60 6.05
CA ALA A 416 -8.05 12.74 5.59
C ALA A 416 -8.92 14.00 5.67
N GLU A 417 -8.34 15.09 6.17
CA GLU A 417 -8.96 16.41 6.10
C GLU A 417 -9.27 16.73 4.62
N PRO A 418 -10.51 17.11 4.28
CA PRO A 418 -10.85 17.41 2.90
C PRO A 418 -10.07 18.61 2.37
N ALA A 419 -9.65 18.52 1.11
CA ALA A 419 -9.12 19.67 0.39
C ALA A 419 -10.21 20.74 0.29
N GLY A 420 -9.82 22.01 0.42
CA GLY A 420 -10.76 23.09 0.19
C GLY A 420 -11.12 23.20 -1.29
N ILE A 421 -12.31 23.73 -1.54
CA ILE A 421 -12.80 24.01 -2.88
C ILE A 421 -12.48 25.46 -3.25
N THR A 422 -11.90 25.64 -4.44
CA THR A 422 -11.67 26.97 -5.02
C THR A 422 -12.97 27.51 -5.63
N TYR A 423 -13.07 28.83 -5.77
CA TYR A 423 -14.23 29.44 -6.45
C TYR A 423 -14.44 28.84 -7.85
N GLY A 424 -13.38 28.66 -8.64
CA GLY A 424 -13.49 28.10 -9.99
C GLY A 424 -14.02 26.66 -10.02
N ALA A 425 -13.59 25.81 -9.09
CA ALA A 425 -14.10 24.45 -8.96
C ALA A 425 -15.57 24.43 -8.51
N TRP A 426 -15.92 25.27 -7.53
CA TRP A 426 -17.30 25.42 -7.06
C TRP A 426 -18.22 25.97 -8.16
N ALA A 427 -17.77 26.98 -8.91
CA ALA A 427 -18.53 27.60 -10.00
C ALA A 427 -18.83 26.59 -11.11
N ALA A 428 -17.85 25.75 -11.46
CA ALA A 428 -18.03 24.66 -12.43
C ALA A 428 -19.05 23.61 -11.95
N LEU A 429 -19.00 23.22 -10.66
CA LEU A 429 -19.96 22.26 -10.09
C LEU A 429 -21.39 22.79 -10.05
N ASN A 430 -21.56 24.09 -9.82
CA ASN A 430 -22.87 24.74 -9.75
C ASN A 430 -23.34 25.32 -11.10
N GLY A 431 -22.56 25.14 -12.17
CA GLY A 431 -22.93 25.61 -13.51
C GLY A 431 -23.10 27.12 -13.62
N ILE A 432 -22.32 27.89 -12.84
CA ILE A 432 -22.33 29.36 -12.85
C ILE A 432 -22.04 29.88 -14.25
N LYS A 433 -22.86 30.82 -14.71
CA LYS A 433 -22.73 31.41 -16.06
C LYS A 433 -22.11 32.80 -16.02
N GLY A 434 -22.31 33.52 -14.93
CA GLY A 434 -21.73 34.84 -14.70
C GLY A 434 -20.29 34.81 -14.17
N GLU A 435 -19.70 36.00 -14.07
CA GLU A 435 -18.46 36.24 -13.36
C GLU A 435 -18.69 36.22 -11.83
N SER A 436 -17.60 36.26 -11.07
CA SER A 436 -17.63 36.25 -9.58
C SER A 436 -18.46 37.35 -8.93
N ASN A 437 -18.57 38.51 -9.57
CA ASN A 437 -19.35 39.65 -9.09
C ASN A 437 -20.76 39.73 -9.68
N ASP A 438 -21.13 38.79 -10.56
CA ASP A 438 -22.50 38.71 -11.08
C ASP A 438 -23.42 38.08 -10.02
N ASP A 439 -24.71 38.30 -10.21
CA ASP A 439 -25.81 37.82 -9.38
C ASP A 439 -26.78 37.06 -10.30
N ASP A 440 -26.55 35.74 -10.43
CA ASP A 440 -27.17 34.89 -11.45
C ASP A 440 -28.67 34.66 -11.16
N ASP A 441 -29.09 34.64 -9.90
CA ASP A 441 -30.47 34.42 -9.45
C ASP A 441 -31.22 35.68 -8.99
N ARG A 442 -30.52 36.82 -8.90
CA ARG A 442 -31.03 38.17 -8.68
C ARG A 442 -31.59 38.40 -7.27
N ASP A 443 -30.94 37.82 -6.28
CA ASP A 443 -31.28 38.03 -4.87
C ASP A 443 -30.49 39.18 -4.20
N GLY A 444 -29.53 39.77 -4.93
CA GLY A 444 -28.68 40.85 -4.47
C GLY A 444 -27.34 40.38 -3.88
N ILE A 445 -27.05 39.08 -3.90
CA ILE A 445 -25.80 38.47 -3.47
C ILE A 445 -25.03 38.00 -4.71
N SER A 446 -23.73 38.31 -4.77
CA SER A 446 -22.92 37.89 -5.90
C SER A 446 -22.55 36.40 -5.80
N ASN A 447 -22.28 35.77 -6.94
CA ASN A 447 -21.83 34.38 -7.04
C ASN A 447 -20.64 34.07 -6.12
N TYR A 448 -19.72 35.03 -5.92
CA TYR A 448 -18.61 34.87 -4.99
C TYR A 448 -19.03 34.89 -3.51
N TRP A 449 -20.02 35.70 -3.14
CA TRP A 449 -20.57 35.68 -1.78
C TRP A 449 -21.39 34.41 -1.53
N GLU A 450 -22.16 33.96 -2.52
CA GLU A 450 -22.83 32.64 -2.50
C GLU A 450 -21.83 31.52 -2.21
N PHE A 451 -20.67 31.53 -2.89
CA PHE A 451 -19.56 30.61 -2.65
C PHE A 451 -19.04 30.65 -1.20
N LEU A 452 -18.79 31.84 -0.65
CA LEU A 452 -18.26 32.02 0.71
C LEU A 452 -19.27 31.64 1.80
N PHE A 453 -20.57 31.71 1.51
CA PHE A 453 -21.63 31.34 2.44
C PHE A 453 -22.16 29.92 2.24
N GLY A 454 -21.87 29.31 1.09
CA GLY A 454 -22.32 27.96 0.73
C GLY A 454 -23.82 27.92 0.44
N SER A 455 -24.37 29.02 -0.08
CA SER A 455 -25.74 29.12 -0.57
C SER A 455 -25.78 28.80 -2.08
N ARG A 456 -27.00 28.67 -2.61
CA ARG A 456 -27.21 28.25 -3.99
C ARG A 456 -27.36 29.45 -4.92
N PRO A 457 -26.47 29.60 -5.92
CA PRO A 457 -26.44 30.73 -6.83
C PRO A 457 -27.52 30.68 -7.94
N ASP A 458 -28.42 29.69 -7.89
CA ASP A 458 -29.48 29.48 -8.86
C ASP A 458 -30.89 29.62 -8.25
N LEU A 459 -30.97 30.00 -6.96
CA LEU A 459 -32.20 30.00 -6.19
C LEU A 459 -32.22 31.12 -5.14
N ALA A 460 -32.81 32.24 -5.56
CA ALA A 460 -32.95 33.45 -4.75
C ALA A 460 -33.66 33.26 -3.39
N SER A 461 -34.40 32.17 -3.17
CA SER A 461 -35.02 31.88 -1.87
C SER A 461 -34.03 31.33 -0.83
N GLU A 462 -32.82 30.94 -1.24
CA GLU A 462 -31.75 30.47 -0.37
C GLU A 462 -30.68 31.53 -0.08
N ALA A 463 -30.97 32.79 -0.43
CA ALA A 463 -30.13 33.95 -0.14
C ALA A 463 -29.62 33.93 1.31
N PRO A 464 -28.31 34.03 1.54
CA PRO A 464 -27.72 33.96 2.86
C PRO A 464 -28.17 35.14 3.73
N ALA A 465 -28.68 34.83 4.92
CA ALA A 465 -29.13 35.84 5.87
C ALA A 465 -27.98 36.41 6.70
N PHE A 466 -27.94 37.73 6.84
CA PHE A 466 -27.05 38.46 7.73
C PHE A 466 -27.82 38.99 8.93
N GLY A 467 -27.47 38.51 10.13
CA GLY A 467 -28.01 39.01 11.38
C GLY A 467 -27.10 40.05 12.01
N ILE A 468 -27.53 41.32 12.02
CA ILE A 468 -26.90 42.34 12.86
C ILE A 468 -27.87 42.67 13.99
N THR A 469 -27.46 42.41 15.23
CA THR A 469 -28.29 42.66 16.41
C THR A 469 -27.50 43.35 17.50
N VAL A 470 -28.16 44.19 18.30
CA VAL A 470 -27.61 44.69 19.56
C VAL A 470 -28.22 43.87 20.70
N ARG A 471 -27.40 43.36 21.60
CA ARG A 471 -27.87 42.59 22.76
C ARG A 471 -27.20 43.09 24.02
N SER A 472 -27.97 43.27 25.08
CA SER A 472 -27.45 43.55 26.42
C SER A 472 -26.94 42.24 27.04
N ILE A 473 -25.66 42.18 27.36
CA ILE A 473 -25.04 41.01 27.98
C ILE A 473 -24.15 41.44 29.15
N ASP A 474 -23.96 40.52 30.10
CA ASP A 474 -22.97 40.67 31.17
C ASP A 474 -21.59 40.23 30.66
N VAL A 475 -20.62 41.12 30.72
CA VAL A 475 -19.19 40.82 30.50
C VAL A 475 -18.45 41.23 31.76
N ASP A 476 -17.83 40.26 32.44
CA ASP A 476 -17.05 40.45 33.68
C ASP A 476 -17.79 41.18 34.81
N GLY A 477 -19.10 40.96 34.94
CA GLY A 477 -19.95 41.56 35.97
C GLY A 477 -20.54 42.93 35.60
N VAL A 478 -20.37 43.36 34.34
CA VAL A 478 -20.91 44.61 33.81
C VAL A 478 -21.87 44.31 32.67
N VAL A 479 -23.12 44.77 32.80
CA VAL A 479 -24.14 44.65 31.75
C VAL A 479 -24.09 45.87 30.86
N ASP A 480 -23.76 45.68 29.59
CA ASP A 480 -23.75 46.70 28.54
C ASP A 480 -24.32 46.15 27.22
N ASP A 481 -24.61 47.04 26.28
CA ASP A 481 -25.12 46.71 24.94
C ASP A 481 -23.97 46.43 23.97
N TYR A 482 -23.99 45.30 23.26
CA TYR A 482 -22.94 44.93 22.32
C TYR A 482 -23.50 44.61 20.92
N LEU A 483 -22.68 44.88 19.89
CA LEU A 483 -23.01 44.50 18.51
C LEU A 483 -22.69 43.03 18.27
N PHE A 484 -23.64 42.30 17.70
CA PHE A 484 -23.46 40.93 17.24
C PHE A 484 -23.67 40.85 15.73
N LEU A 485 -22.73 40.20 15.06
CA LEU A 485 -22.82 39.81 13.65
C LEU A 485 -23.02 38.29 13.59
N THR A 486 -24.07 37.84 12.92
CA THR A 486 -24.35 36.43 12.65
C THR A 486 -24.48 36.20 11.15
N PHE A 487 -23.80 35.19 10.63
CA PHE A 487 -23.86 34.84 9.20
C PHE A 487 -23.58 33.35 9.01
N ARG A 488 -24.00 32.81 7.87
CA ARG A 488 -23.64 31.47 7.41
C ARG A 488 -22.20 31.52 6.86
N LYS A 489 -21.36 30.52 7.10
CA LYS A 489 -19.99 30.39 6.58
C LYS A 489 -19.86 29.04 5.88
N ASN A 490 -19.34 29.03 4.66
CA ASN A 490 -18.97 27.79 3.98
C ASN A 490 -17.68 27.23 4.62
N LEU A 491 -17.73 25.99 5.10
CA LEU A 491 -16.57 25.35 5.74
C LEU A 491 -15.62 24.72 4.72
N GLY A 492 -16.12 24.43 3.52
CA GLY A 492 -15.38 23.75 2.48
C GLY A 492 -14.41 24.63 1.69
N VAL A 493 -14.37 25.95 1.90
CA VAL A 493 -13.62 26.87 1.03
C VAL A 493 -12.23 27.21 1.57
N ASP A 494 -11.27 27.41 0.66
CA ASP A 494 -9.89 27.81 1.01
C ASP A 494 -9.71 29.30 1.31
N VAL A 495 -10.79 30.08 1.22
CA VAL A 495 -10.75 31.52 1.42
C VAL A 495 -11.26 31.86 2.82
N PRO A 496 -10.47 32.57 3.65
CA PRO A 496 -10.95 33.02 4.94
C PRO A 496 -11.93 34.18 4.79
N LEU A 497 -13.04 34.11 5.53
CA LEU A 497 -13.91 35.26 5.81
C LEU A 497 -13.38 36.00 7.04
N THR A 498 -12.98 37.25 6.85
CA THR A 498 -12.48 38.11 7.93
C THR A 498 -13.59 39.05 8.38
N VAL A 499 -13.87 39.08 9.68
CA VAL A 499 -14.70 40.11 10.30
C VAL A 499 -13.81 41.33 10.54
N GLU A 500 -14.28 42.50 10.13
CA GLU A 500 -13.63 43.77 10.42
C GLU A 500 -14.61 44.70 11.11
N VAL A 501 -14.13 45.42 12.11
CA VAL A 501 -14.90 46.38 12.91
C VAL A 501 -14.31 47.77 12.81
N SER A 502 -15.16 48.78 12.94
CA SER A 502 -14.78 50.19 12.85
C SER A 502 -15.66 51.06 13.75
N SER A 503 -15.07 52.15 14.24
CA SER A 503 -15.80 53.22 14.94
C SER A 503 -16.11 54.44 14.08
N ASP A 504 -15.55 54.55 12.88
CA ASP A 504 -15.57 55.76 12.05
C ASP A 504 -15.81 55.52 10.55
N LEU A 505 -16.00 54.26 10.11
CA LEU A 505 -16.07 53.81 8.71
C LEU A 505 -14.80 54.02 7.88
N ILE A 506 -13.74 54.60 8.46
CA ILE A 506 -12.48 54.93 7.79
C ILE A 506 -11.41 53.92 8.20
N THR A 507 -11.24 53.74 9.51
CA THR A 507 -10.26 52.84 10.11
C THR A 507 -10.95 51.51 10.42
N TRP A 508 -10.52 50.46 9.72
CA TRP A 508 -11.04 49.11 9.91
C TRP A 508 -10.00 48.24 10.59
N SER A 509 -10.42 47.46 11.58
CA SER A 509 -9.57 46.53 12.32
C SER A 509 -10.12 45.12 12.22
N SER A 510 -9.25 44.16 11.93
CA SER A 510 -9.47 42.71 12.08
C SER A 510 -8.79 42.15 13.33
N ASP A 511 -8.37 43.02 14.26
CA ASP A 511 -7.68 42.61 15.48
C ASP A 511 -8.59 41.73 16.34
N SER A 512 -8.09 40.53 16.68
CA SER A 512 -8.79 39.59 17.55
C SER A 512 -9.08 40.13 18.94
N ALA A 513 -8.35 41.16 19.42
CA ALA A 513 -8.66 41.83 20.69
C ALA A 513 -9.91 42.72 20.61
N MET A 514 -10.45 42.97 19.41
CA MET A 514 -11.62 43.80 19.19
C MET A 514 -12.84 42.98 18.74
N ILE A 515 -12.68 41.69 18.47
CA ILE A 515 -13.70 40.82 17.87
C ILE A 515 -13.72 39.50 18.61
N GLU A 516 -14.82 39.25 19.32
CA GLU A 516 -15.00 38.06 20.13
C GLU A 516 -15.86 37.01 19.38
N PRO A 517 -15.33 35.81 19.08
CA PRO A 517 -16.16 34.70 18.59
C PRO A 517 -17.15 34.26 19.67
N VAL A 518 -18.44 34.18 19.35
CA VAL A 518 -19.51 33.85 20.31
C VAL A 518 -20.00 32.42 20.13
N SER A 519 -20.24 32.01 18.89
CA SER A 519 -20.72 30.65 18.58
C SER A 519 -20.44 30.25 17.14
N LYS A 520 -20.29 28.95 16.92
CA LYS A 520 -20.19 28.31 15.59
C LYS A 520 -21.04 27.04 15.64
N ALA A 521 -22.19 27.06 14.96
CA ALA A 521 -23.13 25.95 14.94
C ALA A 521 -23.11 25.26 13.57
N ASP A 522 -22.99 23.93 13.54
CA ASP A 522 -23.05 23.16 12.29
C ASP A 522 -24.48 23.17 11.75
N ASN A 523 -24.62 23.42 10.44
CA ASN A 523 -25.90 23.33 9.75
C ASN A 523 -26.13 21.92 9.15
N GLY A 524 -25.13 21.04 9.15
CA GLY A 524 -25.21 19.68 8.64
C GLY A 524 -25.11 19.55 7.12
N ASP A 525 -24.80 20.66 6.42
CA ASP A 525 -24.72 20.74 4.96
C ASP A 525 -23.36 21.26 4.45
N GLY A 526 -22.32 21.17 5.29
CA GLY A 526 -20.99 21.69 4.98
C GLY A 526 -20.84 23.19 5.25
N THR A 527 -21.83 23.82 5.90
CA THR A 527 -21.77 25.20 6.35
C THR A 527 -21.99 25.29 7.86
N ALA A 528 -21.54 26.40 8.46
CA ALA A 528 -21.83 26.73 9.85
C ALA A 528 -22.50 28.09 9.98
N THR A 529 -23.39 28.25 10.95
CA THR A 529 -23.87 29.55 11.39
C THR A 529 -22.91 30.09 12.46
N VAL A 530 -22.22 31.19 12.16
CA VAL A 530 -21.23 31.80 13.05
C VAL A 530 -21.75 33.12 13.60
N THR A 531 -21.44 33.39 14.88
CA THR A 531 -21.74 34.65 15.54
C THR A 531 -20.48 35.25 16.15
N PHE A 532 -20.25 36.53 15.90
CA PHE A 532 -19.17 37.33 16.49
C PHE A 532 -19.78 38.53 17.23
N ARG A 533 -19.13 38.94 18.32
CA ARG A 533 -19.45 40.14 19.09
C ARG A 533 -18.33 41.16 18.91
N PHE A 534 -18.68 42.41 18.69
CA PHE A 534 -17.72 43.50 18.80
C PHE A 534 -17.33 43.68 20.27
N ASP A 535 -16.04 43.67 20.61
CA ASP A 535 -15.62 43.63 22.01
C ASP A 535 -15.92 44.91 22.79
N ARG A 536 -16.15 46.03 22.09
CA ARG A 536 -16.53 47.29 22.74
C ARG A 536 -18.06 47.43 22.82
N PRO A 537 -18.58 47.86 23.98
CA PRO A 537 -20.00 48.12 24.11
C PRO A 537 -20.42 49.32 23.25
N ILE A 538 -21.60 49.23 22.65
CA ILE A 538 -22.29 50.34 21.99
C ILE A 538 -23.08 51.10 23.07
N GLY A 539 -22.56 52.23 23.51
CA GLY A 539 -23.15 53.03 24.58
C GLY A 539 -22.09 53.87 25.30
N GLN A 540 -22.50 54.74 26.22
CA GLN A 540 -21.59 55.57 27.03
C GLN A 540 -20.57 56.45 26.27
N GLY A 541 -20.98 57.06 25.16
CA GLY A 541 -20.18 58.08 24.44
C GLY A 541 -19.69 57.66 23.07
N GLN A 542 -19.82 56.38 22.68
CA GLN A 542 -19.78 55.95 21.28
C GLN A 542 -21.21 55.78 20.77
N SER A 543 -21.58 56.56 19.75
CA SER A 543 -22.93 56.52 19.17
C SER A 543 -23.07 55.53 18.01
N GLN A 544 -21.96 55.02 17.47
CA GLN A 544 -21.94 54.19 16.26
C GLN A 544 -20.79 53.18 16.32
N ALA A 545 -21.08 51.95 15.90
CA ALA A 545 -20.10 50.92 15.61
C ALA A 545 -20.50 50.26 14.28
N PHE A 546 -19.50 49.89 13.50
CA PHE A 546 -19.67 49.32 12.17
C PHE A 546 -18.96 47.98 12.10
N VAL A 547 -19.56 47.03 11.39
CA VAL A 547 -18.99 45.72 11.13
C VAL A 547 -19.12 45.42 9.65
N ARG A 548 -18.13 44.77 9.07
CA ARG A 548 -18.20 44.22 7.72
C ARG A 548 -17.53 42.86 7.66
N LEU A 549 -17.89 42.10 6.63
CA LEU A 549 -17.16 40.90 6.23
C LEU A 549 -16.28 41.21 5.03
N ARG A 550 -15.13 40.57 4.99
CA ARG A 550 -14.19 40.62 3.87
C ARG A 550 -13.82 39.19 3.47
N GLY A 551 -14.19 38.81 2.24
CA GLY A 551 -13.60 37.68 1.53
C GLY A 551 -12.31 38.13 0.84
N ASN A 552 -11.24 37.35 0.94
CA ASN A 552 -9.90 37.70 0.44
C ASN A 552 -9.57 37.07 -0.90
#